data_AF-A0A7D7BYD9-F1
#
_entry.id   AF-A0A7D7BYD9-F1
#
_cell.length_a   1.000
_cell.length_b   1.000
_cell.length_c   1.000
_cell.angle_alpha   90.00
_cell.angle_beta   90.00
_cell.angle_gamma   90.00
#
_symmetry.space_group_name_H-M   'P 1'
#
loop_
_entity.id
_entity.type
_entity.pdbx_description
1 polymer ?
#
loop_
_entity_poly.entity_id
_entity_poly.type
_entity_poly.pdbx_seq_one_letter_code
_entity_poly.pdbx_strand_id
1 'polypeptide(L)'
;MVILALYPWLLSAQTFAKAKKAVYVIVDGIPADQIERLHTPAIFDIASKGAYSRAYTGGEIGGYSQTATISAIGYTNLLTATWFNKHNVGGNSDLKPNYNYWTIFRIAKEQPKKYKTAIYSSWTNNRTVLIGEGKKETNYLKIDYVKDGYDLDSIRFPKKEKDLHIFDIDEQISKDAAEGIRTDAPDLSWVYLWYTDDAGHIAGNGAFFDEYVRKADEQVARIWEAVKYREANFDEEWMVVITTDHGRGENGHDHGGQSWRERTTWVSTNVPVNSHFTSGNLAITDIAPSICRFMDFEVPQSVLWEQDGMSFVGDADIYDLQTMPYDNTVGLSWKCYSENVPVTVYVAVTNKFKEGDEDEWIKLVTLPAGKRSYTVDLQALPESKFYKFVIVAPGNHLNRWLEK
;
A
#
# COMPACT_ATOMS: atom_id res chain seq x y z
N MET A 1 -48.24 -27.18 -47.81
CA MET A 1 -47.63 -27.42 -46.49
C MET A 1 -46.32 -26.66 -46.47
N VAL A 2 -46.32 -25.44 -45.94
CA VAL A 2 -45.12 -24.58 -45.86
C VAL A 2 -44.59 -24.68 -44.44
N ILE A 3 -43.43 -25.29 -44.27
CA ILE A 3 -42.75 -25.39 -42.99
C ILE A 3 -41.93 -24.11 -42.80
N LEU A 4 -42.41 -23.22 -41.92
CA LEU A 4 -41.66 -22.08 -41.42
C LEU A 4 -40.66 -22.59 -40.38
N ALA A 5 -39.37 -22.61 -40.75
CA ALA A 5 -38.29 -22.87 -39.82
C ALA A 5 -38.04 -21.61 -38.97
N LEU A 6 -38.46 -21.66 -37.69
CA LEU A 6 -38.09 -20.68 -36.68
C LEU A 6 -36.64 -20.95 -36.24
N TYR A 7 -35.72 -20.06 -36.64
CA TYR A 7 -34.38 -20.01 -36.07
C TYR A 7 -34.45 -19.38 -34.67
N PRO A 8 -34.06 -20.07 -33.59
CA PRO A 8 -33.94 -19.44 -32.29
C PRO A 8 -32.71 -18.54 -32.31
N TRP A 9 -32.93 -17.23 -32.20
CA TRP A 9 -31.87 -16.28 -31.87
C TRP A 9 -31.46 -16.53 -30.41
N LEU A 10 -30.38 -17.29 -30.22
CA LEU A 10 -29.69 -17.36 -28.94
C LEU A 10 -29.00 -16.01 -28.71
N LEU A 11 -29.68 -15.12 -28.00
CA LEU A 11 -29.06 -13.94 -27.40
C LEU A 11 -28.08 -14.43 -26.32
N SER A 12 -26.80 -14.57 -26.68
CA SER A 12 -25.74 -14.69 -25.69
C SER A 12 -25.67 -13.38 -24.92
N ALA A 13 -26.18 -13.36 -23.70
CA ALA A 13 -25.93 -12.26 -22.77
C ALA A 13 -24.41 -12.23 -22.51
N GLN A 14 -23.71 -11.29 -23.14
CA GLN A 14 -22.33 -10.98 -22.78
C GLN A 14 -22.38 -10.32 -21.41
N THR A 15 -22.14 -11.10 -20.35
CA THR A 15 -21.84 -10.56 -19.04
C THR A 15 -20.47 -9.88 -19.14
N PHE A 16 -20.46 -8.56 -19.23
CA PHE A 16 -19.22 -7.80 -19.10
C PHE A 16 -18.75 -7.90 -17.65
N ALA A 17 -17.43 -7.98 -17.44
CA ALA A 17 -16.87 -7.91 -16.10
C ALA A 17 -17.13 -6.52 -15.51
N LYS A 18 -17.45 -6.46 -14.21
CA LYS A 18 -17.68 -5.21 -13.50
C LYS A 18 -16.50 -4.26 -13.64
N ALA A 19 -16.78 -2.96 -13.64
CA ALA A 19 -15.73 -1.95 -13.60
C ALA A 19 -15.07 -1.94 -12.21
N LYS A 20 -13.82 -2.40 -12.14
CA LYS A 20 -13.04 -2.40 -10.90
C LYS A 20 -12.58 -0.99 -10.52
N LYS A 21 -12.69 -0.69 -9.23
CA LYS A 21 -12.36 0.61 -8.61
C LYS A 21 -11.65 0.38 -7.28
N ALA A 22 -10.78 1.28 -6.86
CA ALA A 22 -10.12 1.19 -5.57
C ALA A 22 -10.11 2.54 -4.84
N VAL A 23 -10.40 2.51 -3.55
CA VAL A 23 -10.13 3.61 -2.63
C VAL A 23 -9.33 3.08 -1.45
N TYR A 24 -8.18 3.69 -1.20
CA TYR A 24 -7.42 3.42 0.01
C TYR A 24 -7.40 4.66 0.91
N VAL A 25 -7.67 4.44 2.19
CA VAL A 25 -7.83 5.48 3.21
C VAL A 25 -6.77 5.27 4.28
N ILE A 26 -5.99 6.32 4.52
CA ILE A 26 -5.03 6.38 5.62
C ILE A 26 -5.64 7.23 6.73
N VAL A 27 -5.80 6.63 7.90
CA VAL A 27 -6.17 7.34 9.13
C VAL A 27 -4.93 7.35 10.03
N ASP A 28 -4.35 8.53 10.16
CA ASP A 28 -2.97 8.75 10.62
C ASP A 28 -2.75 8.38 12.11
N GLY A 29 -1.66 7.67 12.40
CA GLY A 29 -1.18 7.44 13.76
C GLY A 29 -2.11 6.69 14.71
N ILE A 30 -2.94 5.75 14.23
CA ILE A 30 -3.82 4.94 15.10
C ILE A 30 -3.25 3.52 15.32
N PRO A 31 -2.72 3.19 16.51
CA PRO A 31 -2.28 1.83 16.83
C PRO A 31 -3.41 0.80 16.73
N ALA A 32 -3.10 -0.43 16.29
CA ALA A 32 -4.11 -1.48 16.13
C ALA A 32 -4.91 -1.78 17.41
N ASP A 33 -4.27 -1.70 18.58
CA ASP A 33 -4.93 -1.89 19.88
C ASP A 33 -6.10 -0.90 20.12
N GLN A 34 -6.04 0.29 19.53
CA GLN A 34 -7.08 1.31 19.66
C GLN A 34 -8.31 0.95 18.83
N ILE A 35 -8.11 0.57 17.57
CA ILE A 35 -9.19 0.11 16.68
C ILE A 35 -9.92 -1.08 17.29
N GLU A 36 -9.17 -2.07 17.78
CA GLU A 36 -9.71 -3.28 18.38
C GLU A 36 -10.49 -2.99 19.66
N ARG A 37 -9.96 -2.14 20.56
CA ARG A 37 -10.62 -1.80 21.83
C ARG A 37 -11.86 -0.95 21.63
N LEU A 38 -11.83 -0.01 20.68
CA LEU A 38 -12.92 0.92 20.44
C LEU A 38 -14.04 0.31 19.58
N HIS A 39 -13.76 -0.82 18.91
CA HIS A 39 -14.67 -1.51 18.00
C HIS A 39 -15.30 -0.55 17.00
N THR A 40 -14.45 0.17 16.26
CA THR A 40 -14.80 1.19 15.26
C THR A 40 -15.79 0.64 14.20
N PRO A 41 -17.09 1.00 14.27
CA PRO A 41 -18.14 0.32 13.52
C PRO A 41 -17.96 0.30 12.00
N ALA A 42 -17.54 1.40 11.36
CA ALA A 42 -17.41 1.44 9.91
C ALA A 42 -16.22 0.61 9.42
N ILE A 43 -15.08 0.71 10.09
CA ILE A 43 -13.89 -0.09 9.80
C ILE A 43 -14.20 -1.59 9.93
N PHE A 44 -14.98 -2.00 10.94
CA PHE A 44 -15.38 -3.40 11.09
C PHE A 44 -16.54 -3.82 10.16
N ASP A 45 -17.41 -2.91 9.73
CA ASP A 45 -18.41 -3.19 8.67
C ASP A 45 -17.71 -3.50 7.34
N ILE A 46 -16.68 -2.73 6.98
CA ILE A 46 -15.80 -3.01 5.83
C ILE A 46 -15.16 -4.40 5.97
N ALA A 47 -14.52 -4.68 7.10
CA ALA A 47 -13.87 -5.96 7.39
C ALA A 47 -14.84 -7.15 7.34
N SER A 48 -16.12 -6.94 7.69
CA SER A 48 -17.15 -7.99 7.65
C SER A 48 -17.41 -8.52 6.23
N LYS A 49 -17.02 -7.76 5.20
CA LYS A 49 -17.12 -8.16 3.78
C LYS A 49 -15.86 -8.85 3.27
N GLY A 50 -14.70 -8.53 3.85
CA GLY A 50 -13.41 -9.11 3.51
C GLY A 50 -12.68 -9.60 4.76
N ALA A 51 -11.76 -8.78 5.27
CA ALA A 51 -10.95 -9.14 6.43
C ALA A 51 -10.41 -7.93 7.19
N TYR A 52 -10.06 -8.17 8.45
CA TYR A 52 -9.24 -7.29 9.30
C TYR A 52 -8.05 -8.08 9.85
N SER A 53 -6.86 -7.50 9.80
CA SER A 53 -5.68 -8.04 10.48
C SER A 53 -4.75 -6.92 10.93
N ARG A 54 -3.99 -7.18 12.01
CA ARG A 54 -2.81 -6.38 12.31
C ARG A 54 -1.81 -6.53 11.17
N ALA A 55 -1.09 -5.44 10.91
CA ALA A 55 0.01 -5.36 9.96
C ALA A 55 1.22 -4.71 10.63
N TYR A 56 2.34 -4.63 9.92
CA TYR A 56 3.52 -3.93 10.41
C TYR A 56 4.07 -2.87 9.46
N THR A 57 4.76 -1.91 10.06
CA THR A 57 5.61 -0.91 9.40
C THR A 57 7.02 -0.95 10.00
N GLY A 58 7.93 -0.21 9.38
CA GLY A 58 9.26 0.05 9.91
C GLY A 58 10.38 -0.89 9.43
N GLY A 59 10.09 -1.80 8.51
CA GLY A 59 11.08 -2.71 7.93
C GLY A 59 11.76 -3.63 8.95
N GLU A 60 12.88 -4.25 8.58
CA GLU A 60 13.63 -5.14 9.47
C GLU A 60 14.49 -4.34 10.46
N ILE A 61 14.30 -4.58 11.75
CA ILE A 61 15.06 -3.90 12.82
C ILE A 61 16.54 -4.24 12.69
N GLY A 62 17.40 -3.21 12.59
CA GLY A 62 18.84 -3.34 12.38
C GLY A 62 19.26 -3.81 10.99
N GLY A 63 18.30 -4.08 10.09
CA GLY A 63 18.55 -4.52 8.73
C GLY A 63 18.55 -3.38 7.70
N TYR A 64 18.84 -3.72 6.44
CA TYR A 64 18.92 -2.76 5.32
C TYR A 64 17.62 -2.01 5.05
N SER A 65 16.48 -2.61 5.41
CA SER A 65 15.15 -2.04 5.22
C SER A 65 14.63 -1.27 6.43
N GLN A 66 15.41 -1.14 7.51
CA GLN A 66 14.96 -0.44 8.72
C GLN A 66 14.47 0.97 8.37
N THR A 67 13.24 1.25 8.75
CA THR A 67 12.50 2.44 8.36
C THR A 67 11.87 3.07 9.58
N ALA A 68 12.10 4.35 9.83
CA ALA A 68 11.48 5.03 10.98
C ALA A 68 9.94 5.09 10.80
N THR A 69 9.20 4.98 11.89
CA THR A 69 7.73 5.00 11.88
C THR A 69 7.20 6.44 11.91
N ILE A 70 7.49 7.20 10.85
CA ILE A 70 7.16 8.62 10.69
C ILE A 70 6.23 8.79 9.48
N SER A 71 5.24 9.68 9.61
CA SER A 71 4.17 9.99 8.65
C SER A 71 4.55 9.90 7.16
N ALA A 72 5.35 10.85 6.65
CA ALA A 72 5.69 10.90 5.23
C ALA A 72 6.46 9.66 4.74
N ILE A 73 7.20 9.00 5.63
CA ILE A 73 7.88 7.74 5.34
C ILE A 73 6.84 6.62 5.17
N GLY A 74 5.91 6.50 6.12
CA GLY A 74 4.81 5.53 6.09
C GLY A 74 3.92 5.68 4.84
N TYR A 75 3.57 6.92 4.47
CA TYR A 75 2.81 7.18 3.24
C TYR A 75 3.57 6.75 1.99
N THR A 76 4.88 7.00 1.97
CA THR A 76 5.70 6.61 0.82
C THR A 76 5.90 5.10 0.75
N ASN A 77 5.99 4.41 1.90
CA ASN A 77 6.00 2.95 1.96
C ASN A 77 4.72 2.36 1.32
N LEU A 78 3.56 2.90 1.72
CA LEU A 78 2.24 2.53 1.19
C LEU A 78 2.13 2.78 -0.32
N LEU A 79 2.57 3.96 -0.77
CA LEU A 79 2.49 4.38 -2.17
C LEU A 79 3.33 3.51 -3.11
N THR A 80 4.54 3.16 -2.67
CA THR A 80 5.57 2.56 -3.53
C THR A 80 5.72 1.06 -3.34
N ALA A 81 5.14 0.50 -2.28
CA ALA A 81 5.39 -0.87 -1.82
C ALA A 81 6.86 -1.12 -1.41
N THR A 82 7.60 -0.07 -1.02
CA THR A 82 9.03 -0.17 -0.67
C THR A 82 9.33 0.42 0.69
N TRP A 83 10.49 0.10 1.26
CA TRP A 83 10.99 0.70 2.49
C TRP A 83 11.91 1.92 2.23
N PHE A 84 12.29 2.64 3.29
CA PHE A 84 13.03 3.92 3.21
C PHE A 84 14.30 3.85 2.34
N ASN A 85 15.05 2.76 2.43
CA ASN A 85 16.30 2.56 1.70
C ASN A 85 16.14 2.66 0.16
N LYS A 86 14.91 2.52 -0.34
CA LYS A 86 14.56 2.62 -1.75
C LYS A 86 14.00 4.01 -2.08
N HIS A 87 12.85 4.35 -1.53
CA HIS A 87 12.13 5.59 -1.91
C HIS A 87 12.75 6.88 -1.34
N ASN A 88 13.71 6.81 -0.41
CA ASN A 88 14.52 7.93 0.06
C ASN A 88 13.74 9.08 0.75
N VAL A 89 12.60 8.78 1.37
CA VAL A 89 11.83 9.75 2.20
C VAL A 89 12.12 9.45 3.66
N GLY A 90 12.94 10.28 4.31
CA GLY A 90 13.49 10.00 5.65
C GLY A 90 12.85 10.76 6.80
N GLY A 91 11.78 11.53 6.56
CA GLY A 91 11.09 12.32 7.58
C GLY A 91 10.00 13.19 6.95
N ASN A 92 9.47 14.18 7.68
CA ASN A 92 8.36 15.05 7.24
C ASN A 92 8.81 16.38 6.58
N SER A 93 10.12 16.62 6.50
CA SER A 93 10.72 17.84 5.96
C SER A 93 11.82 17.50 4.94
N ASP A 94 12.19 18.46 4.08
CA ASP A 94 13.23 18.30 3.06
C ASP A 94 13.05 17.04 2.19
N LEU A 95 11.80 16.74 1.90
CA LEU A 95 11.36 15.54 1.18
C LEU A 95 12.01 15.47 -0.20
N LYS A 96 12.76 14.40 -0.45
CA LYS A 96 13.39 14.09 -1.75
C LYS A 96 13.06 12.65 -2.17
N PRO A 97 11.78 12.36 -2.48
CA PRO A 97 11.40 11.03 -2.93
C PRO A 97 12.21 10.63 -4.18
N ASN A 98 12.65 9.38 -4.21
CA ASN A 98 13.19 8.78 -5.41
C ASN A 98 12.04 8.24 -6.27
N TYR A 99 11.62 9.01 -7.27
CA TYR A 99 10.49 8.67 -8.15
C TYR A 99 10.74 7.49 -9.09
N ASN A 100 11.95 6.93 -9.13
CA ASN A 100 12.23 5.68 -9.83
C ASN A 100 11.47 4.51 -9.19
N TYR A 101 11.20 4.57 -7.88
CA TYR A 101 10.27 3.67 -7.21
C TYR A 101 8.86 4.20 -7.41
N TRP A 102 8.12 3.56 -8.32
CA TRP A 102 6.84 4.09 -8.78
C TRP A 102 5.79 4.04 -7.67
N THR A 103 5.08 5.14 -7.50
CA THR A 103 3.83 5.13 -6.72
C THR A 103 2.76 4.36 -7.46
N ILE A 104 1.76 3.84 -6.74
CA ILE A 104 0.60 3.20 -7.36
C ILE A 104 -0.15 4.12 -8.33
N PHE A 105 -0.12 5.44 -8.11
CA PHE A 105 -0.66 6.41 -9.06
C PHE A 105 0.14 6.47 -10.36
N ARG A 106 1.47 6.36 -10.29
CA ARG A 106 2.30 6.24 -11.50
C ARG A 106 2.01 4.95 -12.23
N ILE A 107 1.91 3.83 -11.52
CA ILE A 107 1.50 2.54 -12.11
C ILE A 107 0.16 2.68 -12.83
N ALA A 108 -0.85 3.31 -12.20
CA ALA A 108 -2.16 3.52 -12.81
C ALA A 108 -2.12 4.43 -14.05
N LYS A 109 -1.27 5.46 -14.06
CA LYS A 109 -1.15 6.40 -15.18
C LYS A 109 -0.32 5.90 -16.35
N GLU A 110 0.57 4.96 -16.12
CA GLU A 110 1.38 4.30 -17.16
C GLU A 110 0.64 3.13 -17.82
N GLN A 111 -0.59 2.81 -17.40
CA GLN A 111 -1.42 1.81 -18.06
C GLN A 111 -1.85 2.26 -19.48
N PRO A 112 -2.03 1.33 -20.44
CA PRO A 112 -2.60 1.65 -21.74
C PRO A 112 -4.01 2.24 -21.65
N LYS A 113 -4.80 1.76 -20.68
CA LYS A 113 -6.11 2.32 -20.33
C LYS A 113 -5.90 3.58 -19.50
N LYS A 114 -6.59 4.66 -19.86
CA LYS A 114 -6.59 5.92 -19.10
C LYS A 114 -7.44 5.80 -17.85
N TYR A 115 -6.86 5.35 -16.75
CA TYR A 115 -7.51 5.32 -15.45
C TYR A 115 -7.64 6.74 -14.87
N LYS A 116 -8.82 7.03 -14.31
CA LYS A 116 -9.11 8.25 -13.56
C LYS A 116 -8.60 8.09 -12.12
N THR A 117 -7.83 9.04 -11.65
CA THR A 117 -7.23 9.03 -10.32
C THR A 117 -7.69 10.23 -9.52
N ALA A 118 -7.91 10.05 -8.21
CA ALA A 118 -8.28 11.12 -7.32
C ALA A 118 -7.42 11.15 -6.05
N ILE A 119 -7.21 12.35 -5.52
CA ILE A 119 -6.62 12.55 -4.20
C ILE A 119 -7.50 13.49 -3.37
N TYR A 120 -7.80 13.02 -2.16
CA TYR A 120 -8.51 13.76 -1.12
C TYR A 120 -7.58 13.76 0.10
N SER A 121 -6.79 14.82 0.29
CA SER A 121 -5.71 14.83 1.27
C SER A 121 -5.73 16.06 2.14
N SER A 122 -5.67 15.85 3.45
CA SER A 122 -5.50 16.92 4.43
C SER A 122 -4.12 17.57 4.40
N TRP A 123 -3.13 16.97 3.73
CA TRP A 123 -1.79 17.53 3.56
C TRP A 123 -1.41 17.66 2.08
N THR A 124 -1.07 18.88 1.63
CA THR A 124 -0.81 19.19 0.22
C THR A 124 0.45 18.51 -0.35
N ASN A 125 1.44 18.22 0.50
CA ASN A 125 2.68 17.59 0.06
C ASN A 125 2.48 16.12 -0.37
N ASN A 126 1.40 15.46 0.07
CA ASN A 126 1.08 14.10 -0.41
C ASN A 126 0.98 14.06 -1.95
N ARG A 127 0.30 15.04 -2.57
CA ARG A 127 0.21 15.15 -4.03
C ARG A 127 1.45 15.77 -4.65
N THR A 128 1.83 16.95 -4.17
CA THR A 128 2.81 17.80 -4.86
C THR A 128 4.25 17.32 -4.70
N VAL A 129 4.52 16.54 -3.64
CA VAL A 129 5.85 16.02 -3.34
C VAL A 129 5.86 14.50 -3.34
N LEU A 130 5.11 13.80 -2.48
CA LEU A 130 5.24 12.35 -2.34
C LEU A 130 4.82 11.59 -3.61
N ILE A 131 3.66 11.92 -4.19
CA ILE A 131 3.26 11.42 -5.51
C ILE A 131 4.11 12.03 -6.62
N GLY A 132 4.56 13.27 -6.44
CA GLY A 132 5.35 14.00 -7.42
C GLY A 132 4.54 14.46 -8.63
N GLU A 133 3.30 14.90 -8.42
CA GLU A 133 2.45 15.35 -9.52
C GLU A 133 3.10 16.48 -10.33
N GLY A 134 3.10 16.34 -11.66
CA GLY A 134 3.62 17.33 -12.61
C GLY A 134 5.15 17.40 -12.68
N LYS A 135 5.88 16.58 -11.93
CA LYS A 135 7.34 16.51 -12.00
C LYS A 135 7.80 15.75 -13.25
N LYS A 136 8.99 16.06 -13.77
CA LYS A 136 9.53 15.39 -14.95
C LYS A 136 9.86 13.93 -14.66
N GLU A 137 10.35 13.68 -13.45
CA GLU A 137 10.78 12.39 -12.91
C GLU A 137 9.62 11.38 -12.81
N THR A 138 8.38 11.87 -12.73
CA THR A 138 7.14 11.08 -12.73
C THR A 138 6.45 11.07 -14.09
N ASN A 139 7.17 11.42 -15.16
CA ASN A 139 6.60 11.56 -16.51
C ASN A 139 5.41 12.53 -16.56
N TYR A 140 5.51 13.64 -15.81
CA TYR A 140 4.47 14.66 -15.68
C TYR A 140 3.11 14.10 -15.24
N LEU A 141 3.12 13.06 -14.40
CA LEU A 141 1.92 12.45 -13.81
C LEU A 141 0.92 13.52 -13.34
N LYS A 142 -0.36 13.33 -13.65
CA LYS A 142 -1.46 14.20 -13.25
C LYS A 142 -2.51 13.43 -12.48
N ILE A 143 -3.08 14.05 -11.45
CA ILE A 143 -4.26 13.56 -10.76
C ILE A 143 -5.48 14.27 -11.37
N ASP A 144 -6.52 13.52 -11.74
CA ASP A 144 -7.67 14.08 -12.45
C ASP A 144 -8.60 14.86 -11.50
N TYR A 145 -8.74 14.37 -10.27
CA TYR A 145 -9.59 15.00 -9.25
C TYR A 145 -8.76 15.29 -7.99
N VAL A 146 -8.65 16.57 -7.64
CA VAL A 146 -7.82 17.02 -6.52
C VAL A 146 -8.66 17.78 -5.50
N LYS A 147 -8.59 17.34 -4.25
CA LYS A 147 -9.14 18.00 -3.07
C LYS A 147 -8.05 17.99 -1.99
N ASP A 148 -7.22 19.03 -2.02
CA ASP A 148 -6.18 19.32 -1.03
C ASP A 148 -6.01 20.85 -0.92
N GLY A 149 -4.93 21.33 -0.28
CA GLY A 149 -4.67 22.77 -0.13
C GLY A 149 -5.32 23.40 1.10
N TYR A 150 -6.17 22.65 1.82
CA TYR A 150 -6.87 23.17 2.99
C TYR A 150 -5.93 23.42 4.18
N ASP A 151 -4.82 22.70 4.28
CA ASP A 151 -3.71 22.96 5.21
C ASP A 151 -3.04 24.32 4.99
N LEU A 152 -3.19 24.90 3.80
CA LEU A 152 -2.67 26.23 3.44
C LEU A 152 -3.74 27.33 3.55
N ASP A 153 -5.02 26.97 3.68
CA ASP A 153 -6.15 27.90 3.74
C ASP A 153 -6.50 28.26 5.20
N SER A 154 -5.66 29.13 5.78
CA SER A 154 -5.86 29.62 7.15
C SER A 154 -7.05 30.57 7.33
N ILE A 155 -7.71 30.97 6.23
CA ILE A 155 -8.92 31.80 6.28
C ILE A 155 -10.15 30.91 6.52
N ARG A 156 -10.26 29.82 5.76
CA ARG A 156 -11.36 28.86 5.92
C ARG A 156 -11.16 27.93 7.11
N PHE A 157 -9.92 27.56 7.40
CA PHE A 157 -9.54 26.70 8.51
C PHE A 157 -8.59 27.43 9.48
N PRO A 158 -9.10 28.45 10.20
CA PRO A 158 -8.28 29.20 11.15
C PRO A 158 -7.84 28.29 12.30
N LYS A 159 -6.60 28.50 12.80
CA LYS A 159 -6.05 27.72 13.92
C LYS A 159 -7.01 27.69 15.11
N LYS A 160 -7.15 26.50 15.70
CA LYS A 160 -7.96 26.25 16.89
C LYS A 160 -7.10 25.61 17.98
N GLU A 161 -7.56 25.70 19.22
CA GLU A 161 -6.96 24.96 20.34
C GLU A 161 -6.92 23.46 20.01
N LYS A 162 -5.85 22.77 20.45
CA LYS A 162 -5.59 21.35 20.16
C LYS A 162 -5.59 21.03 18.66
N ASP A 163 -5.20 22.01 17.85
CA ASP A 163 -5.12 21.89 16.39
C ASP A 163 -6.43 21.44 15.73
N LEU A 164 -7.60 21.68 16.34
CA LEU A 164 -8.90 21.22 15.82
C LEU A 164 -9.26 21.72 14.41
N HIS A 165 -8.56 22.72 13.89
CA HIS A 165 -8.64 23.09 12.48
C HIS A 165 -8.24 21.94 11.53
N ILE A 166 -7.31 21.06 11.91
CA ILE A 166 -6.92 19.88 11.13
C ILE A 166 -8.07 18.86 11.13
N PHE A 167 -8.79 18.69 12.25
CA PHE A 167 -10.03 17.90 12.26
C PHE A 167 -11.09 18.48 11.31
N ASP A 168 -11.26 19.81 11.27
CA ASP A 168 -12.20 20.43 10.32
C ASP A 168 -11.78 20.20 8.87
N ILE A 169 -10.47 20.17 8.59
CA ILE A 169 -9.92 19.82 7.27
C ILE A 169 -10.27 18.36 6.93
N ASP A 170 -9.99 17.40 7.82
CA ASP A 170 -10.35 15.99 7.61
C ASP A 170 -11.85 15.81 7.37
N GLU A 171 -12.68 16.57 8.08
CA GLU A 171 -14.12 16.53 7.94
C GLU A 171 -14.58 17.09 6.58
N GLN A 172 -13.88 18.08 6.04
CA GLN A 172 -14.11 18.56 4.67
C GLN A 172 -13.60 17.54 3.64
N ILE A 173 -12.39 17.00 3.82
CA ILE A 173 -11.77 16.02 2.94
C ILE A 173 -12.62 14.76 2.80
N SER A 174 -13.12 14.22 3.90
CA SER A 174 -13.99 13.03 3.87
C SER A 174 -15.36 13.29 3.23
N LYS A 175 -15.90 14.52 3.31
CA LYS A 175 -17.10 14.92 2.54
C LYS A 175 -16.81 14.99 1.05
N ASP A 176 -15.72 15.62 0.66
CA ASP A 176 -15.31 15.74 -0.73
C ASP A 176 -14.97 14.37 -1.35
N ALA A 177 -14.35 13.48 -0.58
CA ALA A 177 -14.08 12.10 -0.97
C ALA A 177 -15.37 11.32 -1.23
N ALA A 178 -16.31 11.36 -0.30
CA ALA A 178 -17.59 10.68 -0.45
C ALA A 178 -18.39 11.21 -1.64
N GLU A 179 -18.44 12.53 -1.83
CA GLU A 179 -19.13 13.15 -2.97
C GLU A 179 -18.46 12.79 -4.30
N GLY A 180 -17.13 12.88 -4.38
CA GLY A 180 -16.38 12.54 -5.59
C GLY A 180 -16.48 11.05 -5.95
N ILE A 181 -16.41 10.14 -4.97
CA ILE A 181 -16.65 8.71 -5.20
C ILE A 181 -18.07 8.49 -5.73
N ARG A 182 -19.07 9.16 -5.14
CA ARG A 182 -20.48 9.01 -5.52
C ARG A 182 -20.76 9.50 -6.94
N THR A 183 -20.17 10.63 -7.32
CA THR A 183 -20.51 11.36 -8.56
C THR A 183 -19.51 11.14 -9.69
N ASP A 184 -18.21 11.31 -9.43
CA ASP A 184 -17.14 11.21 -10.43
C ASP A 184 -16.63 9.77 -10.61
N ALA A 185 -16.73 8.95 -9.55
CA ALA A 185 -16.26 7.57 -9.48
C ALA A 185 -14.85 7.35 -10.08
N PRO A 186 -13.80 7.96 -9.51
CA PRO A 186 -12.42 7.72 -9.93
C PRO A 186 -12.07 6.23 -9.82
N ASP A 187 -11.22 5.73 -10.71
CA ASP A 187 -10.80 4.33 -10.70
C ASP A 187 -9.85 4.03 -9.54
N LEU A 188 -8.98 4.97 -9.17
CA LEU A 188 -8.09 4.86 -8.02
C LEU A 188 -8.12 6.14 -7.20
N SER A 189 -8.47 6.04 -5.93
CA SER A 189 -8.56 7.17 -5.00
C SER A 189 -7.66 6.96 -3.78
N TRP A 190 -7.00 8.02 -3.34
CA TRP A 190 -6.38 8.11 -2.02
C TRP A 190 -7.13 9.12 -1.16
N VAL A 191 -7.54 8.70 0.03
CA VAL A 191 -8.00 9.58 1.10
C VAL A 191 -6.99 9.58 2.26
N TYR A 192 -6.57 10.76 2.73
CA TYR A 192 -5.72 10.92 3.91
C TYR A 192 -6.41 11.80 4.95
N LEU A 193 -6.54 11.27 6.17
CA LEU A 193 -7.10 11.93 7.35
C LEU A 193 -6.01 12.04 8.42
N TRP A 194 -5.68 13.26 8.82
CA TRP A 194 -4.49 13.62 9.61
C TRP A 194 -4.77 13.60 11.12
N TYR A 195 -5.89 14.15 11.58
CA TYR A 195 -6.02 14.68 12.93
C TYR A 195 -5.83 13.68 14.06
N THR A 196 -6.05 12.38 13.84
CA THR A 196 -5.76 11.37 14.86
C THR A 196 -4.28 11.34 15.22
N ASP A 197 -3.38 11.73 14.31
CA ASP A 197 -1.98 11.89 14.66
C ASP A 197 -1.71 13.10 15.59
N ASP A 198 -2.31 14.25 15.29
CA ASP A 198 -2.24 15.42 16.17
C ASP A 198 -2.87 15.15 17.54
N ALA A 199 -4.04 14.49 17.57
CA ALA A 199 -4.77 14.20 18.79
C ALA A 199 -3.96 13.32 19.76
N GLY A 200 -3.24 12.31 19.24
CA GLY A 200 -2.37 11.48 20.06
C GLY A 200 -1.13 12.23 20.52
N HIS A 201 -0.50 13.07 19.67
CA HIS A 201 0.59 13.94 20.12
C HIS A 201 0.17 14.85 21.28
N ILE A 202 -1.02 15.44 21.19
CA ILE A 202 -1.55 16.40 22.16
C ILE A 202 -1.94 15.71 23.48
N ALA A 203 -2.61 14.57 23.42
CA ALA A 203 -3.30 13.99 24.60
C ALA A 203 -2.85 12.58 25.00
N GLY A 204 -2.03 11.92 24.19
CA GLY A 204 -1.62 10.54 24.41
C GLY A 204 -2.79 9.57 24.41
N ASN A 205 -2.61 8.41 25.04
CA ASN A 205 -3.70 7.47 25.28
C ASN A 205 -4.73 8.09 26.25
N GLY A 206 -6.00 8.11 25.86
CA GLY A 206 -7.07 8.55 26.75
C GLY A 206 -8.35 8.91 26.01
N ALA A 207 -9.35 9.36 26.78
CA ALA A 207 -10.69 9.66 26.26
C ALA A 207 -10.70 10.66 25.10
N PHE A 208 -9.75 11.61 25.07
CA PHE A 208 -9.63 12.57 23.97
C PHE A 208 -9.20 11.89 22.67
N PHE A 209 -8.15 11.05 22.70
CA PHE A 209 -7.74 10.30 21.52
C PHE A 209 -8.82 9.31 21.08
N ASP A 210 -9.48 8.63 22.03
CA ASP A 210 -10.62 7.73 21.76
C ASP A 210 -11.76 8.44 21.02
N GLU A 211 -12.09 9.68 21.43
CA GLU A 211 -13.12 10.49 20.79
C GLU A 211 -12.78 10.74 19.31
N TYR A 212 -11.53 11.11 19.01
CA TYR A 212 -11.13 11.42 17.64
C TYR A 212 -10.91 10.19 16.77
N VAL A 213 -10.54 9.04 17.34
CA VAL A 213 -10.57 7.76 16.62
C VAL A 213 -12.01 7.41 16.22
N ARG A 214 -13.00 7.63 17.10
CA ARG A 214 -14.43 7.41 16.75
C ARG A 214 -14.91 8.37 15.67
N LYS A 215 -14.52 9.66 15.74
CA LYS A 215 -14.86 10.64 14.70
C LYS A 215 -14.21 10.31 13.36
N ALA A 216 -12.97 9.80 13.37
CA ALA A 216 -12.33 9.32 12.14
C ALA A 216 -13.06 8.10 11.56
N ASP A 217 -13.58 7.19 12.40
CA ASP A 217 -14.45 6.10 11.92
C ASP A 217 -15.75 6.63 11.29
N GLU A 218 -16.36 7.71 11.81
CA GLU A 218 -17.51 8.37 11.17
C GLU A 218 -17.16 8.97 9.79
N GLN A 219 -15.93 9.51 9.64
CA GLN A 219 -15.42 9.99 8.35
C GLN A 219 -15.22 8.83 7.36
N VAL A 220 -14.69 7.69 7.83
CA VAL A 220 -14.60 6.44 7.05
C VAL A 220 -15.99 5.92 6.67
N ALA A 221 -16.96 5.96 7.58
CA ALA A 221 -18.34 5.54 7.34
C ALA A 221 -18.94 6.26 6.13
N ARG A 222 -18.71 7.58 6.04
CA ARG A 222 -19.19 8.42 4.94
C ARG A 222 -18.65 7.98 3.58
N ILE A 223 -17.36 7.65 3.52
CA ILE A 223 -16.69 7.15 2.31
C ILE A 223 -17.26 5.76 1.96
N TRP A 224 -17.43 4.90 2.97
CA TRP A 224 -17.96 3.57 2.77
C TRP A 224 -19.41 3.56 2.25
N GLU A 225 -20.27 4.46 2.75
CA GLU A 225 -21.63 4.64 2.20
C GLU A 225 -21.63 5.08 0.74
N ALA A 226 -20.67 5.92 0.32
CA ALA A 226 -20.53 6.30 -1.08
C ALA A 226 -20.16 5.10 -1.96
N VAL A 227 -19.23 4.25 -1.50
CA VAL A 227 -18.86 3.01 -2.19
C VAL A 227 -20.05 2.04 -2.27
N LYS A 228 -20.74 1.77 -1.16
CA LYS A 228 -21.94 0.90 -1.15
C LYS A 228 -23.01 1.41 -2.11
N TYR A 229 -23.21 2.73 -2.19
CA TYR A 229 -24.11 3.32 -3.17
C TYR A 229 -23.65 3.05 -4.61
N ARG A 230 -22.35 3.20 -4.90
CA ARG A 230 -21.81 2.92 -6.23
C ARG A 230 -22.03 1.47 -6.64
N GLU A 231 -21.67 0.52 -5.77
CA GLU A 231 -21.86 -0.91 -6.03
C GLU A 231 -23.33 -1.33 -6.18
N ALA A 232 -24.25 -0.66 -5.48
CA ALA A 232 -25.68 -0.95 -5.56
C ALA A 232 -26.38 -0.35 -6.80
N ASN A 233 -25.83 0.71 -7.38
CA ASN A 233 -26.50 1.48 -8.44
C ASN A 233 -25.76 1.47 -9.79
N PHE A 234 -24.52 0.99 -9.81
CA PHE A 234 -23.67 0.93 -11.00
C PHE A 234 -23.00 -0.45 -11.08
N ASP A 235 -22.61 -0.86 -12.28
CA ASP A 235 -21.93 -2.15 -12.51
C ASP A 235 -20.44 -2.06 -12.15
N GLU A 236 -20.19 -1.75 -10.88
CA GLU A 236 -18.87 -1.49 -10.30
C GLU A 236 -18.56 -2.49 -9.19
N GLU A 237 -17.27 -2.79 -9.04
CA GLU A 237 -16.72 -3.59 -7.96
C GLU A 237 -15.60 -2.80 -7.31
N TRP A 238 -15.71 -2.55 -6.00
CA TRP A 238 -14.80 -1.67 -5.28
C TRP A 238 -13.92 -2.42 -4.31
N MET A 239 -12.61 -2.16 -4.33
CA MET A 239 -11.70 -2.49 -3.24
C MET A 239 -11.53 -1.26 -2.34
N VAL A 240 -11.90 -1.44 -1.08
CA VAL A 240 -11.67 -0.48 0.00
C VAL A 240 -10.56 -1.03 0.89
N VAL A 241 -9.56 -0.20 1.16
CA VAL A 241 -8.49 -0.52 2.12
C VAL A 241 -8.42 0.63 3.13
N ILE A 242 -8.59 0.32 4.42
CA ILE A 242 -8.35 1.28 5.50
C ILE A 242 -7.13 0.83 6.29
N THR A 243 -6.22 1.75 6.57
CA THR A 243 -4.98 1.49 7.33
C THR A 243 -4.55 2.71 8.11
N THR A 244 -3.56 2.51 8.98
CA THR A 244 -2.65 3.56 9.48
C THR A 244 -1.27 3.34 8.87
N ASP A 245 -0.42 4.36 8.90
CA ASP A 245 0.95 4.35 8.41
C ASP A 245 1.97 4.00 9.51
N HIS A 246 1.67 4.39 10.76
CA HIS A 246 2.36 3.97 11.98
C HIS A 246 1.41 3.78 13.17
N GLY A 247 1.93 3.14 14.21
CA GLY A 247 1.35 3.15 15.56
C GLY A 247 1.98 4.24 16.42
N ARG A 248 2.10 3.98 17.73
CA ARG A 248 2.62 4.96 18.71
C ARG A 248 3.41 4.30 19.83
N GLY A 249 4.21 5.08 20.53
CA GLY A 249 4.89 4.71 21.76
C GLY A 249 3.92 4.37 22.89
N GLU A 250 4.44 3.88 24.02
CA GLU A 250 3.64 3.31 25.11
C GLU A 250 2.57 4.26 25.65
N ASN A 251 2.92 5.53 25.87
CA ASN A 251 2.01 6.55 26.39
C ASN A 251 1.06 7.13 25.32
N GLY A 252 1.26 6.80 24.04
CA GLY A 252 0.48 7.30 22.91
C GLY A 252 0.82 8.72 22.45
N HIS A 253 1.86 9.37 22.98
CA HIS A 253 2.25 10.72 22.56
C HIS A 253 3.19 10.72 21.37
N ASP A 254 4.17 9.82 21.35
CA ASP A 254 5.27 9.89 20.41
C ASP A 254 5.27 8.69 19.45
N HIS A 255 5.98 8.84 18.34
CA HIS A 255 6.30 7.76 17.41
C HIS A 255 7.61 8.10 16.67
N GLY A 256 8.11 7.15 15.86
CA GLY A 256 9.30 7.31 15.03
C GLY A 256 10.41 6.30 15.35
N GLY A 257 10.27 5.57 16.45
CA GLY A 257 11.16 4.50 16.87
C GLY A 257 10.86 3.16 16.19
N GLN A 258 11.21 2.09 16.90
CA GLN A 258 11.04 0.69 16.46
C GLN A 258 10.36 -0.16 17.55
N SER A 259 9.66 0.46 18.50
CA SER A 259 8.92 -0.33 19.49
C SER A 259 7.82 -1.15 18.81
N TRP A 260 7.42 -2.24 19.46
CA TRP A 260 6.36 -3.10 18.91
C TRP A 260 5.08 -2.32 18.61
N ARG A 261 4.67 -1.39 19.48
CA ARG A 261 3.44 -0.60 19.32
C ARG A 261 3.57 0.46 18.21
N GLU A 262 4.73 1.08 18.04
CA GLU A 262 4.99 2.01 16.92
C GLU A 262 4.96 1.30 15.57
N ARG A 263 5.44 0.06 15.52
CA ARG A 263 5.51 -0.75 14.29
C ARG A 263 4.19 -1.45 13.97
N THR A 264 3.27 -1.59 14.93
CA THR A 264 2.03 -2.35 14.73
C THR A 264 0.95 -1.45 14.12
N THR A 265 0.69 -1.65 12.84
CA THR A 265 -0.42 -1.06 12.09
C THR A 265 -1.54 -2.09 11.91
N TRP A 266 -2.49 -1.84 11.03
CA TRP A 266 -3.62 -2.70 10.76
C TRP A 266 -4.17 -2.43 9.36
N VAL A 267 -4.83 -3.43 8.78
CA VAL A 267 -5.52 -3.30 7.49
C VAL A 267 -6.93 -3.84 7.64
N SER A 268 -7.92 -3.05 7.21
CA SER A 268 -9.30 -3.47 6.99
C SER A 268 -9.64 -3.39 5.51
N THR A 269 -10.24 -4.44 4.96
CA THR A 269 -10.65 -4.47 3.55
C THR A 269 -11.93 -5.24 3.31
N ASN A 270 -12.66 -4.89 2.25
CA ASN A 270 -13.95 -5.51 1.88
C ASN A 270 -13.82 -6.64 0.85
N VAL A 271 -12.62 -6.92 0.34
CA VAL A 271 -12.39 -7.96 -0.68
C VAL A 271 -11.88 -9.27 -0.08
N PRO A 272 -12.09 -10.42 -0.74
CA PRO A 272 -11.48 -11.68 -0.33
C PRO A 272 -9.95 -11.60 -0.30
N VAL A 273 -9.36 -12.12 0.77
CA VAL A 273 -7.90 -12.12 0.98
C VAL A 273 -7.33 -13.54 0.94
N ASN A 274 -6.03 -13.64 0.68
CA ASN A 274 -5.30 -14.92 0.69
C ASN A 274 -4.66 -15.20 2.06
N SER A 275 -4.00 -16.36 2.18
CA SER A 275 -3.37 -16.82 3.43
C SER A 275 -2.28 -15.89 3.98
N HIS A 276 -1.69 -15.02 3.15
CA HIS A 276 -0.68 -14.05 3.60
C HIS A 276 -1.26 -13.03 4.56
N PHE A 277 -2.52 -12.62 4.34
CA PHE A 277 -3.19 -11.61 5.15
C PHE A 277 -3.25 -11.97 6.63
N THR A 278 -3.37 -13.26 6.96
CA THR A 278 -3.45 -13.78 8.33
C THR A 278 -2.16 -14.48 8.79
N SER A 279 -1.06 -14.35 8.03
CA SER A 279 0.20 -15.07 8.31
C SER A 279 1.01 -14.50 9.48
N GLY A 280 0.63 -13.31 9.98
CA GLY A 280 1.41 -12.52 10.92
C GLY A 280 2.52 -11.67 10.26
N ASN A 281 2.69 -11.75 8.94
CA ASN A 281 3.70 -10.99 8.17
C ASN A 281 3.09 -9.93 7.25
N LEU A 282 1.81 -9.58 7.42
CA LEU A 282 1.16 -8.53 6.65
C LEU A 282 1.86 -7.20 6.92
N ALA A 283 2.29 -6.50 5.87
CA ALA A 283 3.00 -5.23 5.95
C ALA A 283 2.20 -4.11 5.28
N ILE A 284 2.44 -2.85 5.66
CA ILE A 284 1.86 -1.71 4.93
C ILE A 284 2.29 -1.68 3.45
N THR A 285 3.48 -2.21 3.14
CA THR A 285 3.99 -2.31 1.76
C THR A 285 3.16 -3.27 0.90
N ASP A 286 2.35 -4.16 1.49
CA ASP A 286 1.51 -5.13 0.78
C ASP A 286 0.25 -4.50 0.15
N ILE A 287 -0.09 -3.27 0.50
CA ILE A 287 -1.32 -2.59 0.04
C ILE A 287 -1.24 -2.24 -1.45
N ALA A 288 -0.18 -1.57 -1.90
CA ALA A 288 -0.06 -1.19 -3.30
C ALA A 288 -0.03 -2.39 -4.27
N PRO A 289 0.72 -3.48 -4.02
CA PRO A 289 0.67 -4.69 -4.84
C PRO A 289 -0.72 -5.32 -4.87
N SER A 290 -1.46 -5.25 -3.76
CA SER A 290 -2.82 -5.78 -3.67
C SER A 290 -3.82 -4.99 -4.49
N ILE A 291 -3.75 -3.66 -4.44
CA ILE A 291 -4.59 -2.82 -5.28
C ILE A 291 -4.22 -3.01 -6.76
N CYS A 292 -2.92 -3.07 -7.11
CA CYS A 292 -2.49 -3.34 -8.49
C CYS A 292 -3.08 -4.65 -9.02
N ARG A 293 -3.01 -5.72 -8.22
CA ARG A 293 -3.59 -7.02 -8.58
C ARG A 293 -5.11 -6.98 -8.69
N PHE A 294 -5.80 -6.34 -7.74
CA PHE A 294 -7.25 -6.19 -7.83
C PHE A 294 -7.64 -5.46 -9.11
N MET A 295 -6.97 -4.34 -9.42
CA MET A 295 -7.25 -3.47 -10.57
C MET A 295 -6.80 -4.03 -11.93
N ASP A 296 -6.15 -5.19 -11.95
CA ASP A 296 -5.48 -5.78 -13.11
C ASP A 296 -4.44 -4.83 -13.75
N PHE A 297 -3.72 -4.06 -12.93
CA PHE A 297 -2.64 -3.20 -13.42
C PHE A 297 -1.41 -4.02 -13.80
N GLU A 298 -0.88 -3.76 -14.99
CA GLU A 298 0.42 -4.30 -15.40
C GLU A 298 1.54 -3.49 -14.73
N VAL A 299 2.38 -4.16 -13.95
CA VAL A 299 3.57 -3.56 -13.33
C VAL A 299 4.80 -4.05 -14.10
N PRO A 300 5.61 -3.16 -14.70
CA PRO A 300 6.84 -3.56 -15.40
C PRO A 300 7.76 -4.35 -14.48
N GLN A 301 8.43 -5.39 -15.00
CA GLN A 301 9.27 -6.28 -14.18
C GLN A 301 10.33 -5.51 -13.38
N SER A 302 10.97 -4.50 -13.97
CA SER A 302 12.00 -3.68 -13.32
C SER A 302 11.45 -2.90 -12.12
N VAL A 303 10.18 -2.48 -12.16
CA VAL A 303 9.48 -1.87 -11.02
C VAL A 303 9.02 -2.93 -10.03
N LEU A 304 8.41 -4.01 -10.54
CA LEU A 304 7.83 -5.07 -9.74
C LEU A 304 8.87 -5.68 -8.81
N TRP A 305 10.06 -6.03 -9.31
CA TRP A 305 11.10 -6.71 -8.53
C TRP A 305 11.76 -5.83 -7.46
N GLU A 306 11.50 -4.52 -7.49
CA GLU A 306 11.92 -3.59 -6.44
C GLU A 306 10.87 -3.43 -5.34
N GLN A 307 9.64 -3.95 -5.50
CA GLN A 307 8.62 -3.90 -4.46
C GLN A 307 8.94 -4.87 -3.33
N ASP A 308 8.99 -4.36 -2.10
CA ASP A 308 9.19 -5.14 -0.87
C ASP A 308 7.91 -5.85 -0.41
N GLY A 309 6.75 -5.26 -0.72
CA GLY A 309 5.46 -5.86 -0.43
C GLY A 309 5.05 -6.92 -1.43
N MET A 310 4.16 -7.80 -1.00
CA MET A 310 3.48 -8.77 -1.85
C MET A 310 1.96 -8.62 -1.71
N SER A 311 1.22 -9.11 -2.70
CA SER A 311 -0.23 -8.95 -2.66
C SER A 311 -0.90 -9.95 -1.71
N PHE A 312 -1.84 -9.43 -0.91
CA PHE A 312 -2.73 -10.20 -0.04
C PHE A 312 -4.06 -10.60 -0.71
N VAL A 313 -4.23 -10.32 -2.00
CA VAL A 313 -5.39 -10.77 -2.81
C VAL A 313 -4.91 -11.72 -3.91
N GLY A 314 -5.76 -12.64 -4.37
CA GLY A 314 -5.37 -13.64 -5.37
C GLY A 314 -4.24 -14.57 -4.89
N ASP A 315 -3.54 -15.21 -5.83
CA ASP A 315 -2.58 -16.27 -5.51
C ASP A 315 -1.31 -15.75 -4.82
N ALA A 316 -0.81 -16.52 -3.85
CA ALA A 316 0.46 -16.31 -3.18
C ALA A 316 1.11 -17.67 -2.93
N ASP A 317 2.37 -17.82 -3.34
CA ASP A 317 3.09 -19.09 -3.31
C ASP A 317 4.19 -19.12 -2.25
N ILE A 318 4.91 -18.01 -2.10
CA ILE A 318 6.09 -17.89 -1.24
C ILE A 318 6.01 -16.63 -0.39
N TYR A 319 6.64 -16.63 0.78
CA TYR A 319 6.74 -15.46 1.65
C TYR A 319 7.99 -15.56 2.54
N ASP A 320 8.30 -14.48 3.26
CA ASP A 320 9.35 -14.45 4.30
C ASP A 320 10.74 -14.86 3.77
N LEU A 321 11.23 -14.17 2.73
CA LEU A 321 12.58 -14.36 2.20
C LEU A 321 13.61 -13.82 3.18
N GLN A 322 14.59 -14.65 3.54
CA GLN A 322 15.67 -14.35 4.47
C GLN A 322 17.04 -14.64 3.83
N THR A 323 18.08 -13.95 4.32
CA THR A 323 19.48 -14.13 3.91
C THR A 323 20.34 -14.42 5.14
N MET A 324 21.22 -15.42 5.04
CA MET A 324 22.19 -15.79 6.06
C MET A 324 23.59 -15.83 5.43
N PRO A 325 24.40 -14.75 5.55
CA PRO A 325 25.77 -14.77 5.05
C PRO A 325 26.65 -15.72 5.87
N TYR A 326 27.52 -16.46 5.20
CA TYR A 326 28.50 -17.37 5.80
C TYR A 326 29.75 -17.46 4.93
N ASP A 327 30.87 -16.93 5.43
CA ASP A 327 32.14 -16.81 4.70
C ASP A 327 31.94 -16.22 3.29
N ASN A 328 32.11 -17.04 2.25
CA ASN A 328 31.95 -16.67 0.84
C ASN A 328 30.60 -17.10 0.25
N THR A 329 29.65 -17.50 1.08
CA THR A 329 28.33 -17.96 0.66
C THR A 329 27.23 -17.16 1.33
N VAL A 330 26.04 -17.21 0.75
CA VAL A 330 24.81 -16.77 1.42
C VAL A 330 23.75 -17.83 1.29
N GLY A 331 23.20 -18.26 2.43
CA GLY A 331 22.00 -19.06 2.48
C GLY A 331 20.77 -18.18 2.28
N LEU A 332 19.98 -18.47 1.25
CA LEU A 332 18.64 -17.93 1.06
C LEU A 332 17.63 -18.92 1.66
N SER A 333 16.64 -18.43 2.37
CA SER A 333 15.50 -19.26 2.82
C SER A 333 14.18 -18.52 2.65
N TRP A 334 13.11 -19.26 2.42
CA TRP A 334 11.75 -18.74 2.29
C TRP A 334 10.74 -19.74 2.84
N LYS A 335 9.53 -19.25 3.13
CA LYS A 335 8.37 -20.07 3.42
C LYS A 335 7.48 -20.18 2.18
N CYS A 336 6.61 -21.18 2.15
CA CYS A 336 5.73 -21.42 1.00
C CYS A 336 4.32 -21.82 1.43
N TYR A 337 3.33 -21.31 0.71
CA TYR A 337 1.94 -21.80 0.72
C TYR A 337 1.75 -22.95 -0.28
N SER A 338 2.52 -22.94 -1.38
CA SER A 338 2.47 -23.93 -2.46
C SER A 338 3.81 -24.66 -2.57
N GLU A 339 3.86 -25.98 -2.37
CA GLU A 339 5.16 -26.70 -2.32
C GLU A 339 5.73 -27.07 -3.70
N ASN A 340 4.86 -27.36 -4.68
CA ASN A 340 5.28 -27.95 -5.96
C ASN A 340 5.44 -26.95 -7.10
N VAL A 341 5.20 -25.66 -6.85
CA VAL A 341 5.37 -24.60 -7.87
C VAL A 341 6.85 -24.30 -8.10
N PRO A 342 7.26 -23.95 -9.33
CA PRO A 342 8.64 -23.58 -9.62
C PRO A 342 8.97 -22.24 -8.99
N VAL A 343 10.13 -22.18 -8.33
CA VAL A 343 10.73 -20.98 -7.77
C VAL A 343 12.05 -20.73 -8.49
N THR A 344 12.22 -19.54 -9.06
CA THR A 344 13.47 -19.13 -9.70
C THR A 344 14.18 -18.06 -8.90
N VAL A 345 15.45 -18.27 -8.63
CA VAL A 345 16.31 -17.35 -7.88
C VAL A 345 17.16 -16.54 -8.85
N TYR A 346 17.14 -15.22 -8.67
CA TYR A 346 17.94 -14.25 -9.40
C TYR A 346 18.80 -13.43 -8.44
N VAL A 347 19.91 -12.91 -8.95
CA VAL A 347 20.76 -11.94 -8.25
C VAL A 347 21.14 -10.78 -9.16
N ALA A 348 21.15 -9.57 -8.60
CA ALA A 348 21.79 -8.40 -9.20
C ALA A 348 22.90 -7.89 -8.28
N VAL A 349 23.97 -7.40 -8.91
CA VAL A 349 25.18 -6.88 -8.23
C VAL A 349 25.27 -5.36 -8.27
N THR A 350 24.29 -4.71 -8.91
CA THR A 350 24.19 -3.26 -9.07
C THR A 350 22.88 -2.73 -8.48
N ASN A 351 22.77 -1.40 -8.39
CA ASN A 351 21.55 -0.70 -8.04
C ASN A 351 21.36 0.48 -9.01
N LYS A 352 21.37 0.17 -10.30
CA LYS A 352 21.12 1.15 -11.38
C LYS A 352 19.68 1.68 -11.31
N PHE A 353 18.76 0.87 -10.78
CA PHE A 353 17.35 1.26 -10.59
C PHE A 353 17.18 2.55 -9.81
N LYS A 354 17.98 2.73 -8.74
CA LYS A 354 17.97 3.95 -7.95
C LYS A 354 18.21 5.22 -8.80
N GLU A 355 18.98 5.11 -9.87
CA GLU A 355 19.38 6.21 -10.75
C GLU A 355 18.52 6.29 -12.03
N GLY A 356 17.50 5.43 -12.18
CA GLY A 356 16.55 5.45 -13.29
C GLY A 356 16.92 4.55 -14.47
N ASP A 357 17.83 3.60 -14.28
CA ASP A 357 18.25 2.59 -15.27
C ASP A 357 17.97 1.17 -14.73
N GLU A 358 18.02 0.12 -15.54
CA GLU A 358 17.65 -1.23 -15.11
C GLU A 358 18.85 -2.03 -14.58
N ASP A 359 18.65 -2.80 -13.52
CA ASP A 359 19.63 -3.76 -13.05
C ASP A 359 19.66 -5.02 -13.93
N GLU A 360 20.86 -5.56 -14.14
CA GLU A 360 21.04 -6.85 -14.83
C GLU A 360 20.89 -8.00 -13.83
N TRP A 361 19.94 -8.89 -14.10
CA TRP A 361 19.61 -10.01 -13.23
C TRP A 361 20.18 -11.33 -13.74
N ILE A 362 21.05 -11.93 -12.93
CA ILE A 362 21.66 -13.24 -13.21
C ILE A 362 20.75 -14.32 -12.64
N LYS A 363 20.22 -15.19 -13.50
CA LYS A 363 19.48 -16.38 -13.08
C LYS A 363 20.45 -17.40 -12.46
N LEU A 364 20.20 -17.80 -11.22
CA LEU A 364 21.02 -18.77 -10.50
C LEU A 364 20.48 -20.19 -10.64
N VAL A 365 19.19 -20.37 -10.36
CA VAL A 365 18.58 -21.71 -10.29
C VAL A 365 17.07 -21.63 -10.40
N THR A 366 16.43 -22.69 -10.89
CA THR A 366 14.98 -22.93 -10.73
C THR A 366 14.80 -24.24 -9.98
N LEU A 367 13.97 -24.23 -8.93
CA LEU A 367 13.73 -25.38 -8.06
C LEU A 367 12.30 -25.34 -7.47
N PRO A 368 11.76 -26.45 -6.95
CA PRO A 368 10.43 -26.44 -6.33
C PRO A 368 10.39 -25.58 -5.06
N ALA A 369 9.32 -24.82 -4.86
CA ALA A 369 9.13 -23.96 -3.68
C ALA A 369 9.32 -24.71 -2.35
N GLY A 370 8.93 -25.99 -2.29
CA GLY A 370 9.05 -26.87 -1.13
C GLY A 370 10.49 -27.19 -0.71
N LYS A 371 11.51 -26.83 -1.51
CA LYS A 371 12.91 -26.89 -1.05
C LYS A 371 13.24 -25.86 0.02
N ARG A 372 12.55 -24.70 0.02
CA ARG A 372 12.59 -23.64 1.04
C ARG A 372 13.95 -22.99 1.30
N SER A 373 15.03 -23.41 0.65
CA SER A 373 16.34 -22.78 0.74
C SER A 373 17.21 -23.03 -0.49
N TYR A 374 18.20 -22.15 -0.66
CA TYR A 374 19.26 -22.26 -1.67
C TYR A 374 20.52 -21.55 -1.19
N THR A 375 21.70 -22.16 -1.37
CA THR A 375 22.98 -21.54 -1.03
C THR A 375 23.61 -20.96 -2.29
N VAL A 376 23.93 -19.67 -2.25
CA VAL A 376 24.64 -18.96 -3.31
C VAL A 376 26.12 -18.87 -2.95
N ASP A 377 26.99 -19.27 -3.89
CA ASP A 377 28.43 -19.02 -3.81
C ASP A 377 28.73 -17.62 -4.37
N LEU A 378 29.20 -16.71 -3.52
CA LEU A 378 29.50 -15.33 -3.90
C LEU A 378 30.79 -15.24 -4.75
N GLN A 379 31.67 -16.24 -4.72
CA GLN A 379 32.86 -16.25 -5.59
C GLN A 379 32.53 -16.53 -7.05
N ALA A 380 31.35 -17.12 -7.31
CA ALA A 380 30.82 -17.32 -8.66
C ALA A 380 30.12 -16.08 -9.22
N LEU A 381 30.00 -14.99 -8.45
CA LEU A 381 29.34 -13.75 -8.85
C LEU A 381 30.35 -12.61 -9.04
N PRO A 382 30.03 -11.59 -9.86
CA PRO A 382 30.80 -10.36 -9.88
C PRO A 382 30.90 -9.75 -8.48
N GLU A 383 32.09 -9.26 -8.12
CA GLU A 383 32.33 -8.65 -6.82
C GLU A 383 31.46 -7.40 -6.63
N SER A 384 30.77 -7.31 -5.49
CA SER A 384 29.97 -6.15 -5.11
C SER A 384 29.94 -5.94 -3.59
N LYS A 385 29.59 -4.72 -3.20
CA LYS A 385 29.37 -4.32 -1.79
C LYS A 385 28.01 -4.77 -1.25
N PHE A 386 27.11 -5.18 -2.15
CA PHE A 386 25.81 -5.73 -1.80
C PHE A 386 25.35 -6.68 -2.90
N TYR A 387 24.36 -7.51 -2.59
CA TYR A 387 23.67 -8.35 -3.55
C TYR A 387 22.17 -8.17 -3.39
N LYS A 388 21.45 -7.90 -4.48
CA LYS A 388 19.98 -7.96 -4.50
C LYS A 388 19.56 -9.34 -4.92
N PHE A 389 18.76 -10.03 -4.11
CA PHE A 389 18.15 -11.29 -4.48
C PHE A 389 16.67 -11.08 -4.78
N VAL A 390 16.20 -11.68 -5.87
CA VAL A 390 14.78 -11.80 -6.17
C VAL A 390 14.46 -13.27 -6.38
N ILE A 391 13.40 -13.71 -5.73
CA ILE A 391 12.87 -15.06 -5.87
C ILE A 391 11.47 -14.95 -6.46
N VAL A 392 11.22 -15.64 -7.57
CA VAL A 392 9.97 -15.55 -8.34
C VAL A 392 9.27 -16.90 -8.36
N ALA A 393 8.00 -16.91 -7.94
CA ALA A 393 7.04 -17.98 -8.12
C ALA A 393 5.88 -17.49 -9.03
N PRO A 394 5.00 -18.37 -9.54
CA PRO A 394 3.86 -17.95 -10.36
C PRO A 394 2.93 -16.93 -9.68
N GLY A 395 2.63 -17.12 -8.39
CA GLY A 395 1.70 -16.29 -7.64
C GLY A 395 2.31 -14.99 -7.11
N ASN A 396 3.62 -14.94 -6.86
CA ASN A 396 4.28 -13.73 -6.36
C ASN A 396 5.80 -13.80 -6.49
N HIS A 397 6.46 -12.67 -6.19
CA HIS A 397 7.90 -12.59 -6.00
C HIS A 397 8.21 -12.11 -4.58
N LEU A 398 9.47 -12.26 -4.18
CA LEU A 398 10.04 -11.68 -2.95
C LEU A 398 11.40 -11.10 -3.32
N ASN A 399 11.79 -9.98 -2.71
CA ASN A 399 13.12 -9.42 -2.85
C ASN A 399 13.80 -9.27 -1.48
N ARG A 400 15.13 -9.36 -1.46
CA ARG A 400 15.94 -9.09 -0.27
C ARG A 400 17.34 -8.65 -0.64
N TRP A 401 17.87 -7.67 0.07
CA TRP A 401 19.24 -7.20 -0.14
C TRP A 401 20.15 -7.76 0.96
N LEU A 402 21.35 -8.17 0.55
CA LEU A 402 22.45 -8.50 1.44
C LEU A 402 23.49 -7.38 1.34
N GLU A 403 23.71 -6.63 2.41
CA GLU A 403 24.84 -5.70 2.52
C GLU A 403 26.07 -6.47 3.05
N LYS A 404 27.27 -6.16 2.51
CA LYS A 404 28.53 -6.85 2.83
C LYS A 404 29.48 -5.99 3.67
#